data_AF-A0A8I1T9J5-F1
#
_entry.id   AF-A0A8I1T9J5-F1
#
_cell.length_a   1.000
_cell.length_b   1.000
_cell.length_c   1.000
_cell.angle_alpha   90.00
_cell.angle_beta   90.00
_cell.angle_gamma   90.00
#
_symmetry.space_group_name_H-M   'P 1'
#
loop_
_entity.id
_entity.type
_entity.pdbx_description
1 polymer ?
#
loop_
_entity_poly.entity_id
_entity_poly.type
_entity_poly.pdbx_seq_one_letter_code
_entity_poly.pdbx_strand_id
1 'polypeptide(L)'
;MTATALIIFLVIGAIAGWLAGLIVRGFGFGLLGNIVVGIIGAFLAGWLLPALGVSFSLGSPIVTSIVYAMIGAIVLLVIIGLIKRA
;
A
#
# COMPACT_ATOMS: atom_id res chain seq x y z
N MET A 1 -9.07 5.35 -17.53
CA MET A 1 -9.18 5.87 -16.16
C MET A 1 -9.66 7.31 -16.22
N THR A 2 -10.67 7.69 -15.42
CA THR A 2 -11.10 9.09 -15.33
C THR A 2 -10.22 9.85 -14.34
N ALA A 3 -10.14 11.18 -14.45
CA ALA A 3 -9.35 12.01 -13.53
C ALA A 3 -9.75 11.79 -12.06
N THR A 4 -11.04 11.62 -11.80
CA THR A 4 -11.59 11.30 -10.47
C THR A 4 -11.02 10.00 -9.90
N ALA A 5 -10.93 8.94 -10.71
CA ALA A 5 -10.41 7.66 -10.27
C ALA A 5 -8.90 7.73 -9.92
N LEU A 6 -8.14 8.53 -10.66
CA LEU A 6 -6.72 8.75 -10.37
C LEU A 6 -6.52 9.48 -9.04
N ILE A 7 -7.32 10.52 -8.78
CA ILE A 7 -7.27 11.26 -7.51
C ILE A 7 -7.61 10.35 -6.34
N ILE A 8 -8.67 9.55 -6.46
CA ILE A 8 -9.08 8.59 -5.43
C ILE A 8 -7.95 7.58 -5.16
N PHE A 9 -7.35 7.03 -6.21
CA PHE A 9 -6.23 6.09 -6.09
C PHE A 9 -5.02 6.70 -5.38
N LEU A 10 -4.65 7.94 -5.72
CA LEU A 10 -3.54 8.66 -5.06
C LEU A 10 -3.83 8.90 -3.57
N VAL A 11 -5.05 9.30 -3.23
CA VAL A 11 -5.47 9.52 -1.83
C VAL A 11 -5.42 8.21 -1.05
N ILE A 12 -5.96 7.13 -1.61
CA ILE A 12 -5.92 5.80 -1.00
C ILE A 12 -4.47 5.34 -0.78
N GLY A 13 -3.63 5.44 -1.80
CA GLY A 13 -2.21 5.08 -1.72
C GLY A 13 -1.45 5.91 -0.68
N ALA A 14 -1.74 7.22 -0.58
CA ALA A 14 -1.13 8.08 0.41
C ALA A 14 -1.51 7.71 1.85
N ILE A 15 -2.81 7.48 2.11
CA ILE A 15 -3.31 7.06 3.42
C ILE A 15 -2.75 5.69 3.80
N ALA A 16 -2.85 4.73 2.88
CA ALA A 16 -2.38 3.37 3.08
C ALA A 16 -0.86 3.29 3.30
N GLY A 17 -0.08 4.06 2.53
CA GLY A 17 1.37 4.14 2.66
C GLY A 17 1.80 4.74 4.00
N TRP A 18 1.17 5.83 4.41
CA TRP A 18 1.42 6.42 5.73
C TRP A 18 1.11 5.45 6.87
N LEU A 19 -0.04 4.77 6.82
CA LEU A 19 -0.42 3.74 7.79
C LEU A 19 0.56 2.57 7.81
N ALA A 20 0.96 2.07 6.63
CA ALA A 20 1.93 0.99 6.50
C ALA A 20 3.27 1.37 7.15
N GLY A 21 3.73 2.60 6.95
CA GLY A 21 4.96 3.10 7.56
C GLY A 21 4.91 3.28 9.08
N LEU A 22 3.71 3.47 9.66
CA LEU A 22 3.50 3.45 11.10
C LEU A 22 3.56 2.01 11.67
N ILE A 23 3.07 1.04 10.89
CA ILE A 23 3.06 -0.38 11.25
C ILE A 23 4.48 -0.97 11.15
N VAL A 24 5.19 -0.69 10.06
CA VAL A 24 6.53 -1.23 9.79
C VAL A 24 7.60 -0.38 10.48
N ARG A 25 7.93 -0.76 11.72
CA ARG A 25 8.97 -0.07 12.52
C ARG A 25 10.37 -0.34 11.97
N GLY A 26 11.18 0.72 11.85
CA GLY A 26 12.60 0.65 11.46
C GLY A 26 12.88 0.70 9.96
N PHE A 27 11.87 0.53 9.09
CA PHE A 27 12.04 0.51 7.63
C PHE A 27 11.26 1.62 6.89
N GLY A 28 10.60 2.52 7.62
CA GLY A 28 9.86 3.65 7.04
C GLY A 28 10.79 4.75 6.49
N PHE A 29 10.34 5.41 5.42
CA PHE A 29 11.08 6.47 4.71
C PHE A 29 10.56 7.89 5.05
N GLY A 30 9.94 8.07 6.22
CA GLY A 30 9.20 9.28 6.57
C GLY A 30 7.89 9.44 5.78
N LEU A 31 7.16 10.54 5.99
CA LEU A 31 5.81 10.73 5.42
C LEU A 31 5.80 10.63 3.89
N LEU A 32 6.64 11.42 3.21
CA LEU A 32 6.72 11.46 1.75
C LEU A 32 7.14 10.12 1.15
N GLY A 33 8.17 9.48 1.70
CA GLY A 33 8.63 8.18 1.19
C GLY A 33 7.58 7.09 1.38
N ASN A 34 6.89 7.08 2.54
CA ASN A 34 5.81 6.14 2.81
C ASN A 34 4.62 6.32 1.85
N ILE A 35 4.28 7.56 1.47
CA ILE A 35 3.24 7.84 0.47
C ILE A 35 3.63 7.27 -0.89
N VAL A 36 4.87 7.50 -1.35
CA VAL A 36 5.37 6.96 -2.64
C VAL A 36 5.34 5.44 -2.63
N VAL A 37 5.83 4.81 -1.54
CA VAL A 37 5.77 3.36 -1.37
C VAL A 37 4.33 2.87 -1.30
N GLY A 38 3.42 3.63 -0.69
CA GLY A 38 1.99 3.35 -0.65
C GLY A 38 1.34 3.29 -2.04
N ILE A 39 1.67 4.25 -2.90
CA ILE A 39 1.17 4.30 -4.28
C ILE A 39 1.69 3.10 -5.09
N ILE A 40 2.99 2.79 -4.99
CA ILE A 40 3.60 1.63 -5.67
C ILE A 40 3.03 0.32 -5.09
N GLY A 41 2.87 0.25 -3.78
CA GLY A 41 2.32 -0.89 -3.05
C GLY A 41 0.86 -1.18 -3.40
N ALA A 42 0.07 -0.16 -3.71
CA ALA A 42 -1.30 -0.33 -4.18
C ALA A 42 -1.36 -1.09 -5.53
N PHE A 43 -0.42 -0.84 -6.44
CA PHE A 43 -0.30 -1.62 -7.67
C PHE A 43 0.15 -3.05 -7.39
N LEU A 44 1.14 -3.22 -6.51
CA LEU A 44 1.65 -4.55 -6.13
C LEU A 44 0.56 -5.41 -5.49
N ALA A 45 -0.24 -4.82 -4.59
CA ALA A 45 -1.35 -5.48 -3.92
C ALA A 45 -2.40 -6.05 -4.88
N GLY A 46 -2.72 -5.31 -5.95
CA GLY A 46 -3.72 -5.72 -6.93
C GLY A 46 -3.38 -7.02 -7.67
N TRP A 47 -2.09 -7.33 -7.81
CA TRP A 47 -1.63 -8.59 -8.39
C TRP A 47 -1.27 -9.63 -7.32
N LEU A 48 -0.61 -9.21 -6.24
CA LEU A 48 -0.08 -10.09 -5.21
C LEU A 48 -1.19 -10.76 -4.38
N LEU A 49 -2.19 -10.01 -3.93
CA LEU A 49 -3.24 -10.57 -3.06
C LEU A 49 -4.08 -11.64 -3.77
N PRO A 50 -4.57 -11.41 -5.01
CA PRO A 50 -5.26 -12.45 -5.77
C PRO A 50 -4.37 -13.66 -6.08
N ALA A 51 -3.08 -13.45 -6.38
CA ALA A 51 -2.14 -14.55 -6.62
C ALA A 51 -1.93 -15.43 -5.38
N LEU A 52 -2.08 -14.87 -4.18
CA LEU A 52 -2.04 -15.60 -2.91
C LEU A 52 -3.40 -16.21 -2.51
N GLY A 53 -4.43 -16.11 -3.37
CA GLY A 53 -5.80 -16.55 -3.06
C GLY A 53 -6.51 -15.68 -2.03
N VAL A 54 -5.93 -14.51 -1.70
CA VAL A 54 -6.48 -13.58 -0.72
C VAL A 54 -7.45 -12.66 -1.43
N SER A 55 -8.74 -12.93 -1.25
CA SER A 55 -9.82 -12.05 -1.68
C SER A 55 -10.79 -11.83 -0.52
N PHE A 56 -10.79 -10.62 0.02
CA PHE A 56 -11.75 -10.18 1.03
C PHE A 56 -12.42 -8.88 0.59
N SER A 57 -13.68 -8.73 0.99
CA SER A 57 -14.47 -7.53 0.75
C SER A 57 -15.02 -7.04 2.10
N LEU A 58 -14.61 -5.84 2.50
CA LEU A 58 -14.99 -5.21 3.78
C LEU A 58 -16.28 -4.40 3.67
N GLY A 59 -17.19 -4.78 2.76
CA GLY A 59 -18.47 -4.11 2.51
C GLY A 59 -18.37 -2.78 1.76
N SER A 60 -17.35 -1.95 2.03
CA SER A 60 -17.07 -0.72 1.28
C SER A 60 -15.88 -0.90 0.33
N PRO A 61 -16.04 -0.62 -0.99
CA PRO A 61 -14.94 -0.67 -1.95
C PRO A 61 -13.75 0.22 -1.59
N ILE A 62 -14.01 1.36 -0.94
CA ILE A 62 -12.97 2.30 -0.51
C ILE A 62 -12.17 1.71 0.66
N VAL A 63 -12.83 1.11 1.64
CA VAL A 63 -12.14 0.49 2.78
C VAL A 63 -11.32 -0.70 2.31
N THR A 64 -11.91 -1.56 1.46
CA THR A 64 -11.20 -2.71 0.88
C THR A 64 -9.95 -2.26 0.12
N SER A 65 -10.04 -1.21 -0.72
CA SER A 65 -8.89 -0.72 -1.48
C SER A 65 -7.80 -0.10 -0.60
N ILE A 66 -8.15 0.60 0.48
CA ILE A 66 -7.16 1.10 1.47
C ILE A 66 -6.42 -0.07 2.12
N VAL A 67 -7.13 -1.12 2.55
CA VAL A 67 -6.50 -2.26 3.22
C VAL A 67 -5.61 -3.04 2.25
N TYR A 68 -6.06 -3.28 1.01
CA TYR A 68 -5.23 -3.93 -0.01
C TYR A 68 -3.95 -3.11 -0.27
N ALA A 69 -4.10 -1.81 -0.50
CA ALA A 69 -2.96 -0.92 -0.72
C ALA A 69 -2.01 -0.91 0.48
N MET A 70 -2.53 -0.96 1.70
CA MET A 70 -1.72 -0.99 2.92
C MET A 70 -0.93 -2.30 2.99
N ILE A 71 -1.53 -3.44 2.69
CA ILE A 71 -0.84 -4.74 2.67
C ILE A 71 0.29 -4.71 1.64
N GLY A 72 0.03 -4.24 0.41
CA GLY A 72 1.08 -4.12 -0.60
C GLY A 72 2.21 -3.17 -0.20
N ALA A 73 1.88 -2.06 0.45
CA ALA A 73 2.87 -1.11 0.97
C ALA A 73 3.71 -1.71 2.11
N ILE A 74 3.10 -2.47 3.02
CA ILE A 74 3.81 -3.19 4.10
C ILE A 74 4.81 -4.17 3.49
N VAL A 75 4.37 -4.99 2.51
CA VAL A 75 5.25 -5.96 1.83
C VAL A 75 6.43 -5.25 1.19
N LEU A 76 6.19 -4.15 0.46
CA LEU A 76 7.25 -3.36 -0.15
C LEU A 76 8.22 -2.75 0.88
N LEU A 77 7.71 -2.13 1.93
CA LEU A 77 8.55 -1.54 2.98
C LEU A 77 9.42 -2.59 3.67
N VAL A 78 8.87 -3.78 3.93
CA VAL A 78 9.62 -4.89 4.52
C VAL A 78 10.70 -5.37 3.55
N ILE A 79 10.39 -5.60 2.27
CA ILE A 79 11.38 -6.04 1.27
C ILE A 79 12.50 -5.02 1.12
N ILE A 80 12.18 -3.75 0.89
CA ILE A 80 13.18 -2.69 0.74
C ILE A 80 14.01 -2.56 2.02
N GLY A 81 13.35 -2.63 3.17
CA GLY A 81 13.97 -2.56 4.48
C GLY A 81 14.98 -3.68 4.74
N LEU A 82 14.63 -4.91 4.37
CA LEU A 82 15.52 -6.06 4.47
C LEU A 82 16.74 -5.93 3.56
N ILE A 83 16.54 -5.51 2.31
CA ILE A 83 17.64 -5.32 1.34
C ILE A 83 18.61 -4.23 1.81
N LYS A 84 18.11 -3.12 2.36
CA LYS A 84 18.96 -2.03 2.87
C LYS A 84 19.78 -2.40 4.12
N ARG A 85 19.40 -3.47 4.82
CA ARG A 85 20.02 -3.89 6.07
C ARG A 85 21.05 -5.01 5.88
N ALA A 86 21.04 -5.68 4.73
CA ALA A 86 22.04 -6.65 4.29
C ALA A 86 23.25 -5.93 3.67
#